data_AF-A0AAV6CFT4-F1
#
_entry.id   AF-A0AAV6CFT4-F1
#
_cell.length_a   1.000
_cell.length_b   1.000
_cell.length_c   1.000
_cell.angle_alpha   90.00
_cell.angle_beta   90.00
_cell.angle_gamma   90.00
#
_symmetry.space_group_name_H-M   'P 1'
#
loop_
_entity.id
_entity.type
_entity.pdbx_description
1 polymer ?
#
loop_
_entity_poly.entity_id
_entity_poly.type
_entity_poly.pdbx_seq_one_letter_code
_entity_poly.pdbx_strand_id
1 'polypeptide(L)'
;MYKIVGADGREYGPVSAEQLTDWIRQGRVSARSLIQFNDGPWQPLSSYSEFAAVIAETAGAASVTPPSPNVPPGDVVVSVGPSSGGNPTQEPQLSSPGYGQSSPPPPTQYWMRGADGREYGPASFEQMRAWILENRAGAQTLARRDGSTDWLPLSTMPEFASLFPSFSAGGVGGGGGPKPEITPDAGVPAMESHLLSEHIRGRDYRVRIGESFSRSWALFKEHLGLILAAQILLLIVVMIGYVLTGFLTGSTTGRPPAGGVATAQHITLTIVGSVLQTVINALAIGGYYAFLMNLMRGHRVAVTNVFVGFSRLAGPLIVLEVVRSILTVLGFVLCVLPGIYLAVAWIFAVPVLLDKKYSFWESMEVSRKVVTQHWFQVFVFLILVFLFNVLGAVACLVGLLVTFPVSTLAFLYLYEDIFDIDKPVY
;
A
#
# COMPACT_ATOMS: atom_id res chain seq x y z
N MET A 1 16.05 -19.56 30.10
CA MET A 1 15.27 -18.42 29.57
C MET A 1 14.93 -18.71 28.12
N TYR A 2 13.73 -18.34 27.69
CA TYR A 2 13.24 -18.62 26.34
C TYR A 2 13.24 -17.35 25.48
N LYS A 3 13.48 -17.52 24.18
CA LYS A 3 13.15 -16.55 23.14
C LYS A 3 12.06 -17.14 22.26
N ILE A 4 11.15 -16.32 21.76
CA ILE A 4 10.04 -16.75 20.91
C ILE A 4 9.94 -15.85 19.68
N VAL A 5 9.62 -16.45 18.53
CA VAL A 5 9.21 -15.71 17.35
C VAL A 5 7.69 -15.52 17.37
N GLY A 6 7.25 -14.26 17.41
CA GLY A 6 5.83 -13.91 17.31
C GLY A 6 5.27 -14.21 15.91
N ALA A 7 3.95 -14.18 15.76
CA ALA A 7 3.30 -14.35 14.44
C ALA A 7 3.69 -13.24 13.43
N ASP A 8 4.26 -12.14 13.92
CA ASP A 8 4.82 -11.01 13.20
C ASP A 8 6.28 -11.24 12.71
N GLY A 9 6.87 -12.41 13.02
CA GLY A 9 8.26 -12.73 12.67
C GLY A 9 9.30 -12.02 13.54
N ARG A 10 8.90 -11.34 14.62
CA ARG A 10 9.82 -10.65 15.53
C ARG A 10 10.22 -11.55 16.71
N GLU A 11 11.48 -11.44 17.13
CA GLU A 11 12.01 -12.16 18.29
C GLU A 11 11.67 -11.42 19.59
N TYR A 12 11.08 -12.14 20.54
CA TYR A 12 10.76 -11.64 21.87
C TYR A 12 11.50 -12.49 22.92
N GLY A 13 12.27 -11.83 23.79
CA GLY A 13 12.98 -12.47 24.88
C GLY A 13 13.96 -11.54 25.58
N PRO A 14 14.50 -11.94 26.73
CA PRO A 14 14.33 -13.25 27.37
C PRO A 14 13.03 -13.36 28.21
N VAL A 15 12.22 -14.37 27.96
CA VAL A 15 10.98 -14.68 28.72
C VAL A 15 11.16 -15.93 29.59
N SER A 16 10.48 -15.98 30.74
CA SER A 16 10.48 -17.15 31.63
C SER A 16 9.50 -18.23 31.13
N ALA A 17 9.64 -19.47 31.64
CA ALA A 17 8.71 -20.55 31.33
C ALA A 17 7.26 -20.23 31.77
N GLU A 18 7.13 -19.53 32.90
CA GLU A 18 5.84 -19.10 33.47
C GLU A 18 5.16 -18.08 32.55
N GLN A 19 5.90 -17.07 32.08
CA GLN A 19 5.39 -16.06 31.17
C GLN A 19 4.97 -16.66 29.82
N LEU A 20 5.72 -17.66 29.34
CA LEU A 20 5.39 -18.38 28.12
C LEU A 20 4.11 -19.23 28.30
N THR A 21 3.92 -19.82 29.48
CA THR A 21 2.70 -20.57 29.84
C THR A 21 1.46 -19.67 29.83
N ASP A 22 1.57 -18.47 30.38
CA ASP A 22 0.48 -17.48 30.36
C ASP A 22 0.11 -17.06 28.94
N TRP A 23 1.10 -16.90 28.05
CA TRP A 23 0.85 -16.54 26.65
C TRP A 23 0.19 -17.68 25.86
N ILE A 24 0.48 -18.93 26.19
CA ILE A 24 -0.20 -20.10 25.62
C ILE A 24 -1.66 -20.12 26.10
N ARG A 25 -1.92 -19.94 27.40
CA ARG A 25 -3.28 -19.87 27.96
C ARG A 25 -4.12 -18.74 27.37
N GLN A 26 -3.48 -17.60 27.05
CA GLN A 26 -4.12 -16.45 26.40
C GLN A 26 -4.32 -16.64 24.89
N GLY A 27 -3.88 -17.76 24.30
CA GLY A 27 -3.95 -18.02 22.86
C GLY A 27 -3.04 -17.12 22.00
N ARG A 28 -2.12 -16.39 22.62
CA ARG A 28 -1.17 -15.48 21.92
C ARG A 28 -0.03 -16.25 21.26
N VAL A 29 0.25 -17.45 21.75
CA VAL A 29 1.30 -18.35 21.26
C VAL A 29 0.67 -19.69 20.95
N SER A 30 1.04 -20.28 19.82
CA SER A 30 0.45 -21.54 19.32
C SER A 30 1.49 -22.66 19.32
N ALA A 31 1.04 -23.91 19.21
CA ALA A 31 1.91 -25.09 19.18
C ALA A 31 2.98 -25.06 18.07
N ARG A 32 2.75 -24.29 16.99
CA ARG A 32 3.66 -24.12 15.85
C ARG A 32 4.64 -22.94 16.00
N SER A 33 4.50 -22.14 17.05
CA SER A 33 5.39 -21.00 17.31
C SER A 33 6.80 -21.49 17.63
N LEU A 34 7.81 -20.87 17.03
CA LEU A 34 9.22 -21.26 17.24
C LEU A 34 9.73 -20.64 18.54
N ILE A 35 10.29 -21.48 19.39
CA ILE A 35 10.95 -21.07 20.63
C ILE A 35 12.40 -21.57 20.68
N GLN A 36 13.23 -20.84 21.41
CA GLN A 36 14.64 -21.13 21.62
C GLN A 36 14.92 -21.09 23.12
N PHE A 37 15.51 -22.15 23.67
CA PHE A 37 15.92 -22.24 25.07
C PHE A 37 17.45 -22.05 25.19
N ASN A 38 17.89 -21.10 26.03
CA ASN A 38 19.31 -20.83 26.33
C ASN A 38 20.23 -20.84 25.08
N ASP A 39 19.82 -20.11 24.02
CA ASP A 39 20.55 -19.99 22.75
C ASP A 39 20.75 -21.30 21.94
N GLY A 40 19.91 -22.32 22.18
CA GLY A 40 19.85 -23.56 21.40
C GLY A 40 19.23 -23.41 19.99
N PRO A 41 18.97 -24.52 19.28
CA PRO A 41 18.26 -24.46 18.00
C PRO A 41 16.79 -24.03 18.17
N TRP A 42 16.26 -23.26 17.22
CA TRP A 42 14.83 -22.93 17.17
C TRP A 42 14.00 -24.19 16.93
N GLN A 43 13.08 -24.48 17.84
CA GLN A 43 12.18 -25.63 17.71
C GLN A 43 10.73 -25.20 17.93
N PRO A 44 9.75 -25.88 17.29
CA PRO A 44 8.34 -25.62 17.55
C PRO A 44 8.01 -25.83 19.03
N LEU A 45 7.15 -24.99 19.60
CA LEU A 45 6.71 -25.13 20.99
C LEU A 45 6.17 -26.54 21.31
N SER A 46 5.58 -27.22 20.32
CA SER A 46 5.12 -28.61 20.45
C SER A 46 6.22 -29.65 20.67
N SER A 47 7.50 -29.34 20.42
CA SER A 47 8.61 -30.28 20.67
C SER A 47 8.99 -30.37 22.14
N TYR A 48 8.56 -29.41 22.96
CA TYR A 48 8.85 -29.35 24.39
C TYR A 48 7.72 -29.99 25.19
N SER A 49 8.01 -31.12 25.84
CA SER A 49 7.02 -31.89 26.62
C SER A 49 6.45 -31.10 27.80
N GLU A 50 7.21 -30.14 28.35
CA GLU A 50 6.80 -29.26 29.44
C GLU A 50 5.61 -28.35 29.10
N PHE A 51 5.36 -28.03 27.82
CA PHE A 51 4.22 -27.20 27.39
C PHE A 51 3.06 -28.02 26.81
N ALA A 52 3.22 -29.34 26.63
CA ALA A 52 2.21 -30.19 26.00
C ALA A 52 0.86 -30.19 26.75
N ALA A 53 0.89 -30.15 28.09
CA ALA A 53 -0.31 -30.11 28.91
C ALA A 53 -1.12 -28.81 28.72
N VAL A 54 -0.43 -27.66 28.65
CA VAL A 54 -1.05 -26.33 28.51
C VAL A 54 -1.58 -26.13 27.08
N ILE A 55 -0.88 -26.67 26.08
CA ILE A 55 -1.33 -26.68 24.69
C ILE A 55 -2.61 -27.52 24.53
N ALA A 56 -2.65 -28.70 25.17
CA ALA A 56 -3.84 -29.55 25.16
C ALA A 56 -5.04 -28.90 25.89
N GLU A 57 -4.79 -28.22 27.02
CA GLU A 57 -5.79 -27.46 27.78
C GLU A 57 -6.43 -26.33 26.94
N THR A 58 -5.61 -25.61 26.18
CA THR A 58 -6.07 -24.51 25.31
C THR A 58 -6.76 -25.03 24.04
N ALA A 59 -6.36 -26.20 23.53
CA ALA A 59 -7.01 -26.85 22.39
C ALA A 59 -8.41 -27.42 22.74
N GLY A 60 -8.61 -27.86 23.98
CA GLY A 60 -9.90 -28.38 24.46
C GLY A 60 -10.97 -27.31 24.74
N ALA A 61 -10.58 -26.04 24.94
CA ALA A 61 -11.51 -24.93 25.21
C ALA A 61 -12.21 -24.39 23.95
N ALA A 62 -11.75 -24.73 22.75
CA ALA A 62 -12.33 -24.28 21.48
C ALA A 62 -13.54 -25.12 20.99
N SER A 63 -13.97 -26.12 21.76
CA SER A 63 -15.11 -27.00 21.41
C SER A 63 -16.27 -26.91 22.41
N VAL A 64 -16.63 -25.70 22.86
CA VAL A 64 -17.93 -25.45 23.51
C VAL A 64 -18.82 -24.67 22.54
N THR A 65 -19.91 -25.33 22.13
CA THR A 65 -20.93 -24.90 21.16
C THR A 65 -21.62 -23.58 21.54
N PRO A 66 -21.99 -22.73 20.56
CA PRO A 66 -22.92 -21.60 20.78
C PRO A 66 -24.37 -22.10 20.94
N PRO A 67 -25.25 -21.40 21.67
CA PRO A 67 -26.64 -21.82 21.86
C PRO A 67 -27.48 -21.63 20.58
N SER A 68 -28.31 -22.62 20.25
CA SER A 68 -29.23 -22.59 19.11
C SER A 68 -30.26 -21.44 19.21
N PRO A 69 -30.66 -20.83 18.07
CA PRO A 69 -31.74 -19.84 18.04
C PRO A 69 -33.11 -20.51 18.17
N ASN A 70 -33.93 -19.92 19.03
CA ASN A 70 -35.31 -20.26 19.33
C ASN A 70 -36.22 -20.04 18.09
N VAL A 71 -37.03 -21.04 17.70
CA VAL A 71 -38.10 -20.90 16.68
C VAL A 71 -39.46 -21.08 17.37
N PRO A 72 -40.42 -20.13 17.23
CA PRO A 72 -41.78 -20.27 17.75
C PRO A 72 -42.75 -21.01 16.77
N PRO A 73 -43.93 -21.49 17.23
CA PRO A 73 -44.68 -22.59 16.60
C PRO A 73 -45.89 -22.17 15.71
N GLY A 74 -46.34 -23.10 14.84
CA GLY A 74 -47.56 -23.07 14.00
C GLY A 74 -47.31 -22.62 12.54
N ASP A 75 -47.87 -23.20 11.47
CA ASP A 75 -49.01 -24.09 11.30
C ASP A 75 -48.91 -25.03 10.07
N VAL A 76 -49.77 -26.04 10.11
CA VAL A 76 -50.09 -27.17 9.21
C VAL A 76 -50.32 -26.80 7.74
N VAL A 77 -49.97 -27.67 6.77
CA VAL A 77 -50.88 -28.26 5.73
C VAL A 77 -50.18 -29.38 4.93
N VAL A 78 -50.93 -30.47 4.76
CA VAL A 78 -50.69 -31.77 4.09
C VAL A 78 -50.97 -31.71 2.57
N SER A 79 -50.27 -32.50 1.75
CA SER A 79 -50.81 -33.18 0.54
C SER A 79 -49.77 -34.17 -0.05
N VAL A 80 -49.93 -35.48 0.18
CA VAL A 80 -50.51 -36.55 -0.67
C VAL A 80 -49.68 -36.90 -1.93
N GLY A 81 -49.26 -38.18 -2.03
CA GLY A 81 -48.44 -38.81 -3.11
C GLY A 81 -49.18 -39.08 -4.43
N PRO A 82 -48.77 -40.06 -5.30
CA PRO A 82 -48.38 -41.43 -4.90
C PRO A 82 -47.26 -42.15 -5.73
N SER A 83 -46.84 -43.33 -5.22
CA SER A 83 -46.39 -44.63 -5.84
C SER A 83 -45.88 -44.66 -7.30
N SER A 84 -44.88 -45.44 -7.76
CA SER A 84 -44.42 -46.83 -7.54
C SER A 84 -43.11 -46.97 -8.36
N GLY A 85 -42.20 -47.96 -8.27
CA GLY A 85 -42.10 -49.27 -7.66
C GLY A 85 -40.76 -49.90 -8.09
N GLY A 86 -40.45 -51.11 -7.59
CA GLY A 86 -39.40 -51.99 -8.17
C GLY A 86 -38.09 -52.13 -7.38
N ASN A 87 -38.05 -53.12 -6.49
CA ASN A 87 -36.85 -53.89 -6.11
C ASN A 87 -36.80 -55.13 -7.08
N PRO A 88 -35.76 -55.99 -7.21
CA PRO A 88 -34.79 -56.32 -6.14
C PRO A 88 -33.37 -56.81 -6.53
N THR A 89 -32.54 -56.99 -5.50
CA THR A 89 -31.47 -58.00 -5.32
C THR A 89 -30.24 -58.01 -6.25
N GLN A 90 -29.07 -57.68 -5.70
CA GLN A 90 -27.87 -58.56 -5.69
C GLN A 90 -26.73 -57.95 -4.84
N GLU A 91 -26.21 -58.75 -3.90
CA GLU A 91 -24.92 -58.54 -3.22
C GLU A 91 -23.77 -58.46 -4.24
N PRO A 92 -22.65 -57.78 -3.91
CA PRO A 92 -21.44 -58.59 -3.70
C PRO A 92 -20.42 -58.02 -2.68
N GLN A 93 -19.92 -58.95 -1.85
CA GLN A 93 -18.51 -59.33 -1.65
C GLN A 93 -17.36 -58.30 -1.74
N LEU A 94 -16.49 -58.45 -0.73
CA LEU A 94 -15.12 -57.96 -0.56
C LEU A 94 -14.23 -58.13 -1.82
N SER A 95 -13.58 -57.04 -2.28
CA SER A 95 -12.39 -57.08 -3.16
C SER A 95 -11.66 -55.73 -3.17
N SER A 96 -10.41 -55.68 -2.69
CA SER A 96 -9.41 -54.69 -3.17
C SER A 96 -9.04 -55.07 -4.62
N PRO A 97 -8.75 -54.14 -5.56
CA PRO A 97 -7.42 -53.52 -5.65
C PRO A 97 -7.37 -52.16 -6.41
N GLY A 98 -6.19 -51.54 -6.55
CA GLY A 98 -5.91 -50.65 -7.69
C GLY A 98 -5.00 -49.45 -7.44
N TYR A 99 -3.69 -49.68 -7.32
CA TYR A 99 -2.67 -48.67 -7.58
C TYR A 99 -2.60 -48.37 -9.10
N GLY A 100 -2.52 -47.09 -9.46
CA GLY A 100 -2.28 -46.55 -10.80
C GLY A 100 -3.14 -45.29 -11.00
N GLN A 101 -2.61 -44.08 -11.05
CA GLN A 101 -1.63 -43.63 -12.03
C GLN A 101 -0.62 -42.65 -11.44
N SER A 102 0.64 -42.90 -11.79
CA SER A 102 1.81 -42.06 -11.67
C SER A 102 1.63 -40.69 -12.34
N SER A 103 1.63 -39.62 -11.54
CA SER A 103 2.12 -38.32 -12.02
C SER A 103 3.66 -38.35 -12.08
N PRO A 104 4.31 -37.75 -13.09
CA PRO A 104 5.76 -37.83 -13.26
C PRO A 104 6.50 -37.24 -12.05
N PRO A 105 7.71 -37.71 -11.72
CA PRO A 105 8.50 -37.12 -10.64
C PRO A 105 8.73 -35.63 -10.95
N PRO A 106 8.50 -34.71 -9.99
CA PRO A 106 8.76 -33.30 -10.23
C PRO A 106 10.26 -33.13 -10.58
N PRO A 107 10.61 -32.25 -11.53
CA PRO A 107 12.01 -31.96 -11.82
C PRO A 107 12.70 -31.51 -10.53
N THR A 108 13.84 -32.12 -10.25
CA THR A 108 14.50 -32.06 -8.95
C THR A 108 15.03 -30.66 -8.61
N GLN A 109 15.12 -29.77 -9.59
CA GLN A 109 15.68 -28.42 -9.46
C GLN A 109 14.97 -27.38 -10.36
N TYR A 110 14.88 -26.15 -9.87
CA TYR A 110 14.29 -24.99 -10.52
C TYR A 110 15.26 -23.80 -10.46
N TRP A 111 15.19 -22.94 -11.47
CA TRP A 111 15.85 -21.63 -11.45
C TRP A 111 14.77 -20.56 -11.52
N MET A 112 14.92 -19.51 -10.72
CA MET A 112 14.07 -18.32 -10.77
C MET A 112 14.86 -17.10 -11.19
N ARG A 113 14.17 -16.13 -11.80
CA ARG A 113 14.74 -14.81 -12.05
C ARG A 113 14.13 -13.82 -11.07
N GLY A 114 14.98 -13.27 -10.21
CA GLY A 114 14.57 -12.23 -9.27
C GLY A 114 14.16 -10.94 -10.00
N ALA A 115 13.45 -10.05 -9.29
CA ALA A 115 13.09 -8.72 -9.81
C ALA A 115 14.32 -7.84 -10.09
N ASP A 116 15.48 -8.23 -9.58
CA ASP A 116 16.81 -7.67 -9.83
C ASP A 116 17.46 -8.16 -11.14
N GLY A 117 16.79 -9.04 -11.89
CA GLY A 117 17.28 -9.63 -13.13
C GLY A 117 18.33 -10.73 -12.94
N ARG A 118 18.65 -11.12 -11.70
CA ARG A 118 19.61 -12.18 -11.41
C ARG A 118 18.93 -13.55 -11.41
N GLU A 119 19.67 -14.55 -11.88
CA GLU A 119 19.23 -15.95 -11.86
C GLU A 119 19.61 -16.60 -10.54
N TYR A 120 18.64 -17.20 -9.87
CA TYR A 120 18.81 -17.91 -8.61
C TYR A 120 18.44 -19.38 -8.80
N GLY A 121 19.39 -20.26 -8.58
CA GLY A 121 19.22 -21.71 -8.65
C GLY A 121 20.56 -22.44 -8.56
N PRO A 122 20.56 -23.77 -8.43
CA PRO A 122 19.37 -24.64 -8.42
C PRO A 122 18.63 -24.65 -7.07
N ALA A 123 17.30 -24.45 -7.11
CA ALA A 123 16.41 -24.50 -5.94
C ALA A 123 15.45 -25.69 -6.04
N SER A 124 15.16 -26.37 -4.93
CA SER A 124 14.20 -27.48 -4.92
C SER A 124 12.74 -27.00 -4.96
N PHE A 125 11.80 -27.90 -5.23
CA PHE A 125 10.36 -27.59 -5.21
C PHE A 125 9.91 -26.99 -3.86
N GLU A 126 10.34 -27.58 -2.75
CA GLU A 126 10.02 -27.10 -1.40
C GLU A 126 10.64 -25.72 -1.13
N GLN A 127 11.85 -25.47 -1.63
CA GLN A 127 12.51 -24.17 -1.49
C GLN A 127 11.81 -23.09 -2.33
N MET A 128 11.36 -23.42 -3.54
CA MET A 128 10.57 -22.52 -4.38
C MET A 128 9.21 -22.23 -3.74
N ARG A 129 8.54 -23.25 -3.20
CA ARG A 129 7.30 -23.09 -2.44
C ARG A 129 7.50 -22.22 -1.20
N ALA A 130 8.59 -22.40 -0.45
CA ALA A 130 8.92 -21.56 0.69
C ALA A 130 9.10 -20.10 0.26
N TRP A 131 9.82 -19.82 -0.83
CA TRP A 131 9.98 -18.45 -1.33
C TRP A 131 8.67 -17.82 -1.82
N ILE A 132 7.75 -18.62 -2.37
CA ILE A 132 6.40 -18.16 -2.73
C ILE A 132 5.60 -17.80 -1.47
N LEU A 133 5.61 -18.67 -0.44
CA LEU A 133 4.92 -18.45 0.83
C LEU A 133 5.51 -17.28 1.65
N GLU A 134 6.83 -17.09 1.57
CA GLU A 134 7.56 -15.95 2.15
C GLU A 134 7.36 -14.64 1.35
N ASN A 135 6.55 -14.67 0.28
CA ASN A 135 6.27 -13.55 -0.62
C ASN A 135 7.52 -12.96 -1.31
N ARG A 136 8.58 -13.76 -1.41
CA ARG A 136 9.84 -13.42 -2.11
C ARG A 136 9.77 -13.72 -3.61
N ALA A 137 8.86 -14.60 -4.01
CA ALA A 137 8.55 -14.91 -5.40
C ALA A 137 7.03 -14.81 -5.63
N GLY A 138 6.60 -13.88 -6.49
CA GLY A 138 5.19 -13.71 -6.85
C GLY A 138 4.76 -14.51 -8.08
N ALA A 139 3.45 -14.52 -8.37
CA ALA A 139 2.81 -15.23 -9.49
C ALA A 139 3.46 -14.98 -10.86
N GLN A 140 3.95 -13.76 -11.10
CA GLN A 140 4.57 -13.34 -12.36
C GLN A 140 6.10 -13.56 -12.40
N THR A 141 6.69 -14.09 -11.32
CA THR A 141 8.13 -14.37 -11.27
C THR A 141 8.45 -15.48 -12.26
N LEU A 142 9.44 -15.25 -13.10
CA LEU A 142 9.85 -16.22 -14.11
C LEU A 142 10.65 -17.34 -13.45
N ALA A 143 10.23 -18.57 -13.70
CA ALA A 143 10.96 -19.76 -13.31
C ALA A 143 11.17 -20.69 -14.51
N ARG A 144 12.21 -21.50 -14.46
CA ARG A 144 12.46 -22.61 -15.39
C ARG A 144 12.70 -23.91 -14.63
N ARG A 145 12.25 -25.02 -15.20
CA ARG A 145 12.50 -26.38 -14.71
C ARG A 145 13.85 -26.88 -15.20
N ASP A 146 14.49 -27.77 -14.45
CA ASP A 146 15.71 -28.45 -14.90
C ASP A 146 15.49 -29.16 -16.25
N GLY A 147 16.36 -28.89 -17.22
CA GLY A 147 16.26 -29.38 -18.60
C GLY A 147 15.36 -28.56 -19.55
N SER A 148 14.71 -27.49 -19.10
CA SER A 148 13.91 -26.59 -19.95
C SER A 148 14.59 -25.24 -20.17
N THR A 149 14.56 -24.74 -21.42
CA THR A 149 15.07 -23.41 -21.79
C THR A 149 14.04 -22.30 -21.63
N ASP A 150 12.78 -22.64 -21.35
CA ASP A 150 11.67 -21.70 -21.37
C ASP A 150 11.38 -21.15 -19.97
N TRP A 151 11.43 -19.83 -19.86
CA TRP A 151 11.09 -19.10 -18.65
C TRP A 151 9.59 -18.87 -18.60
N LEU A 152 8.92 -19.52 -17.66
CA LEU A 152 7.47 -19.46 -17.48
C LEU A 152 7.12 -18.76 -16.16
N PRO A 153 6.07 -17.92 -16.11
CA PRO A 153 5.57 -17.38 -14.85
C PRO A 153 5.18 -18.51 -13.89
N LEU A 154 5.51 -18.37 -12.61
CA LEU A 154 5.16 -19.36 -11.58
C LEU A 154 3.65 -19.68 -11.55
N SER A 155 2.77 -18.72 -11.89
CA SER A 155 1.33 -18.96 -11.97
C SER A 155 0.89 -19.89 -13.11
N THR A 156 1.71 -20.02 -14.16
CA THR A 156 1.41 -20.90 -15.31
C THR A 156 1.88 -22.34 -15.08
N MET A 157 2.69 -22.58 -14.06
CA MET A 157 3.17 -23.91 -13.68
C MET A 157 2.13 -24.61 -12.80
N PRO A 158 1.56 -25.77 -13.22
CA PRO A 158 0.51 -26.46 -12.48
C PRO A 158 0.87 -26.77 -11.02
N GLU A 159 2.14 -27.04 -10.74
CA GLU A 159 2.66 -27.35 -9.41
C GLU A 159 2.73 -26.15 -8.45
N PHE A 160 2.74 -24.92 -8.96
CA PHE A 160 2.73 -23.69 -8.17
C PHE A 160 1.42 -22.90 -8.31
N ALA A 161 0.59 -23.22 -9.29
CA ALA A 161 -0.68 -22.53 -9.56
C ALA A 161 -1.63 -22.53 -8.35
N SER A 162 -1.66 -23.62 -7.58
CA SER A 162 -2.48 -23.72 -6.36
C SER A 162 -1.95 -22.88 -5.19
N LEU A 163 -0.69 -22.43 -5.24
CA LEU A 163 -0.10 -21.53 -4.24
C LEU A 163 -0.47 -20.06 -4.48
N PHE A 164 -1.05 -19.74 -5.63
CA PHE A 164 -1.54 -18.40 -5.95
C PHE A 164 -3.07 -18.41 -5.96
N PRO A 165 -3.74 -17.72 -5.02
CA PRO A 165 -5.18 -17.50 -5.09
C PRO A 165 -5.53 -16.88 -6.45
N SER A 166 -6.46 -17.50 -7.16
CA SER A 166 -6.73 -17.36 -8.59
C SER A 166 -6.69 -15.91 -9.11
N PHE A 167 -5.60 -15.53 -9.76
CA PHE A 167 -5.61 -14.46 -10.76
C PHE A 167 -6.22 -15.03 -12.05
N SER A 168 -7.54 -14.92 -12.20
CA SER A 168 -8.19 -15.24 -13.47
C SER A 168 -7.83 -14.18 -14.52
N ALA A 169 -7.05 -14.59 -15.51
CA ALA A 169 -6.83 -13.86 -16.74
C ALA A 169 -8.17 -13.70 -17.49
N GLY A 170 -8.48 -12.50 -17.95
CA GLY A 170 -9.72 -12.19 -18.64
C GLY A 170 -9.87 -12.90 -19.99
N GLY A 171 -11.10 -13.34 -20.30
CA GLY A 171 -11.51 -13.70 -21.66
C GLY A 171 -12.76 -14.59 -21.78
N VAL A 172 -13.91 -13.94 -22.08
CA VAL A 172 -15.07 -14.44 -22.86
C VAL A 172 -16.09 -15.38 -22.18
N GLY A 173 -17.38 -14.96 -22.25
CA GLY A 173 -18.53 -15.86 -22.32
C GLY A 173 -19.49 -15.81 -21.12
N GLY A 174 -20.71 -15.30 -21.34
CA GLY A 174 -21.71 -15.07 -20.30
C GLY A 174 -22.45 -16.30 -19.77
N GLY A 175 -23.24 -16.07 -18.72
CA GLY A 175 -24.20 -17.03 -18.18
C GLY A 175 -24.54 -16.69 -16.74
N GLY A 176 -25.76 -16.20 -16.50
CA GLY A 176 -26.22 -15.71 -15.21
C GLY A 176 -26.21 -16.76 -14.10
N GLY A 177 -25.79 -16.31 -12.91
CA GLY A 177 -25.90 -16.99 -11.63
C GLY A 177 -25.83 -15.94 -10.52
N PRO A 178 -26.53 -16.12 -9.39
CA PRO A 178 -26.85 -15.04 -8.46
C PRO A 178 -25.59 -14.48 -7.79
N LYS A 179 -25.50 -13.15 -7.88
CA LYS A 179 -24.50 -12.24 -7.30
C LYS A 179 -24.03 -12.67 -5.91
N PRO A 180 -22.78 -13.15 -5.74
CA PRO A 180 -22.08 -13.01 -4.48
C PRO A 180 -21.75 -11.52 -4.33
N GLU A 181 -22.30 -10.93 -3.29
CA GLU A 181 -22.07 -9.56 -2.88
C GLU A 181 -20.58 -9.36 -2.62
N ILE A 182 -19.91 -8.70 -3.57
CA ILE A 182 -18.55 -8.19 -3.41
C ILE A 182 -18.65 -7.11 -2.33
N THR A 183 -18.45 -7.50 -1.08
CA THR A 183 -17.98 -6.58 -0.06
C THR A 183 -16.52 -6.33 -0.40
N PRO A 184 -16.11 -5.12 -0.78
CA PRO A 184 -14.70 -4.81 -0.95
C PRO A 184 -14.02 -5.06 0.40
N ASP A 185 -12.81 -5.60 0.38
CA ASP A 185 -11.89 -5.61 1.53
C ASP A 185 -11.41 -4.18 1.87
N ALA A 186 -12.36 -3.28 2.09
CA ALA A 186 -12.17 -1.92 2.57
C ALA A 186 -11.96 -1.89 4.09
N GLY A 187 -12.05 -3.03 4.78
CA GLY A 187 -11.96 -3.12 6.23
C GLY A 187 -10.53 -3.02 6.78
N VAL A 188 -9.56 -3.64 6.11
CA VAL A 188 -8.18 -3.71 6.62
C VAL A 188 -7.42 -2.39 6.45
N PRO A 189 -7.41 -1.71 5.28
CA PRO A 189 -6.71 -0.43 5.11
C PRO A 189 -7.39 0.72 5.88
N ALA A 190 -8.72 0.68 6.01
CA ALA A 190 -9.47 1.66 6.78
C ALA A 190 -9.23 1.52 8.29
N MET A 191 -9.12 0.28 8.80
CA MET A 191 -8.75 0.03 10.19
C MET A 191 -7.32 0.50 10.47
N GLU A 192 -6.37 0.16 9.60
CA GLU A 192 -4.96 0.55 9.79
C GLU A 192 -4.77 2.07 9.78
N SER A 193 -5.39 2.77 8.82
CA SER A 193 -5.36 4.23 8.72
C SER A 193 -6.02 4.92 9.93
N HIS A 194 -7.09 4.31 10.47
CA HIS A 194 -7.73 4.76 11.71
C HIS A 194 -6.79 4.61 12.91
N LEU A 195 -6.21 3.43 13.11
CA LEU A 195 -5.28 3.14 14.20
C LEU A 195 -4.03 4.01 14.13
N LEU A 196 -3.49 4.25 12.93
CA LEU A 196 -2.38 5.17 12.72
C LEU A 196 -2.73 6.59 13.18
N SER A 197 -3.90 7.07 12.77
CA SER A 197 -4.38 8.41 13.15
C SER A 197 -4.56 8.52 14.66
N GLU A 198 -5.13 7.51 15.31
CA GLU A 198 -5.30 7.50 16.77
C GLU A 198 -3.97 7.43 17.50
N HIS A 199 -3.04 6.59 17.03
CA HIS A 199 -1.72 6.46 17.62
C HIS A 199 -0.92 7.78 17.56
N ILE A 200 -0.88 8.43 16.38
CA ILE A 200 -0.20 9.72 16.22
C ILE A 200 -0.83 10.79 17.12
N ARG A 201 -2.16 10.80 17.22
CA ARG A 201 -2.87 11.76 18.08
C ARG A 201 -2.60 11.53 19.56
N GLY A 202 -2.50 10.26 19.99
CA GLY A 202 -2.16 9.88 21.36
C GLY A 202 -0.71 10.21 21.76
N ARG A 203 0.20 10.36 20.80
CA ARG A 203 1.62 10.68 21.04
C ARG A 203 1.89 12.14 21.40
N ASP A 204 0.93 13.05 21.18
CA ASP A 204 1.09 14.51 21.30
C ASP A 204 2.40 15.03 20.68
N TYR A 205 2.54 14.84 19.37
CA TYR A 205 3.72 15.26 18.62
C TYR A 205 3.92 16.79 18.69
N ARG A 206 5.17 17.26 18.56
CA ARG A 206 5.50 18.70 18.50
C ARG A 206 6.07 19.08 17.14
N VAL A 207 5.58 20.18 16.58
CA VAL A 207 6.07 20.73 15.32
C VAL A 207 7.40 21.47 15.53
N ARG A 208 8.51 20.84 15.16
CA ARG A 208 9.88 21.39 15.31
C ARG A 208 10.36 22.11 14.05
N ILE A 209 9.79 23.27 13.79
CA ILE A 209 10.03 24.05 12.56
C ILE A 209 11.54 24.27 12.29
N GLY A 210 12.29 24.76 13.28
CA GLY A 210 13.71 25.09 13.11
C GLY A 210 14.58 23.87 12.79
N GLU A 211 14.26 22.72 13.38
CA GLU A 211 14.98 21.47 13.14
C GLU A 211 14.71 20.95 11.72
N SER A 212 13.45 21.00 11.26
CA SER A 212 13.08 20.61 9.90
C SER A 212 13.83 21.45 8.85
N PHE A 213 13.94 22.77 9.04
CA PHE A 213 14.71 23.64 8.13
C PHE A 213 16.22 23.36 8.18
N SER A 214 16.78 23.13 9.37
CA SER A 214 18.21 22.80 9.53
C SER A 214 18.57 21.48 8.84
N ARG A 215 17.78 20.43 9.05
CA ARG A 215 17.93 19.12 8.39
C ARG A 215 17.79 19.24 6.87
N SER A 216 16.83 20.03 6.40
CA SER A 216 16.64 20.32 4.97
C SER A 216 17.85 20.99 4.34
N TRP A 217 18.43 21.97 5.03
CA TRP A 217 19.62 22.66 4.55
C TRP A 217 20.84 21.75 4.50
N ALA A 218 20.99 20.85 5.49
CA ALA A 218 22.07 19.86 5.51
C ALA A 218 21.95 18.91 4.30
N LEU A 219 20.79 18.27 4.12
CA LEU A 219 20.57 17.33 3.01
C LEU A 219 20.65 18.01 1.64
N PHE A 220 20.13 19.24 1.53
CA PHE A 220 20.23 20.01 0.29
C PHE A 220 21.68 20.28 -0.11
N LYS A 221 22.55 20.65 0.83
CA LYS A 221 23.99 20.87 0.53
C LYS A 221 24.70 19.58 0.16
N GLU A 222 24.38 18.48 0.84
CA GLU A 222 24.97 17.16 0.57
C GLU A 222 24.64 16.66 -0.84
N HIS A 223 23.40 16.87 -1.28
CA HIS A 223 22.90 16.37 -2.57
C HIS A 223 22.50 17.48 -3.55
N LEU A 224 23.17 18.63 -3.49
CA LEU A 224 22.80 19.85 -4.21
C LEU A 224 22.63 19.61 -5.71
N GLY A 225 23.63 18.98 -6.35
CA GLY A 225 23.60 18.74 -7.79
C GLY A 225 22.45 17.84 -8.22
N LEU A 226 22.14 16.80 -7.43
CA LEU A 226 21.08 15.85 -7.74
C LEU A 226 19.69 16.47 -7.56
N ILE A 227 19.48 17.18 -6.44
CA ILE A 227 18.21 17.82 -6.13
C ILE A 227 17.89 18.93 -7.14
N LEU A 228 18.89 19.75 -7.49
CA LEU A 228 18.72 20.79 -8.51
C LEU A 228 18.50 20.18 -9.90
N ALA A 229 19.20 19.12 -10.28
CA ALA A 229 18.97 18.43 -11.55
C ALA A 229 17.54 17.86 -11.64
N ALA A 230 17.05 17.24 -10.57
CA ALA A 230 15.67 16.75 -10.48
C ALA A 230 14.64 17.88 -10.58
N GLN A 231 14.87 18.98 -9.87
CA GLN A 231 14.00 20.16 -9.92
C GLN A 231 13.97 20.79 -11.31
N ILE A 232 15.13 20.99 -11.94
CA ILE A 232 15.23 21.58 -13.29
C ILE A 232 14.59 20.65 -14.32
N LEU A 233 14.80 19.34 -14.21
CA LEU A 233 14.17 18.36 -15.10
C LEU A 233 12.64 18.44 -15.02
N LEU A 234 12.07 18.49 -13.81
CA LEU A 234 10.62 18.66 -13.65
C LEU A 234 10.14 20.02 -14.14
N LEU A 235 10.91 21.09 -13.93
CA LEU A 235 10.58 22.41 -14.44
C LEU A 235 10.50 22.39 -15.97
N ILE A 236 11.44 21.75 -16.65
CA ILE A 236 11.43 21.58 -18.11
C ILE A 236 10.19 20.79 -18.56
N VAL A 237 9.87 19.68 -17.89
CA VAL A 237 8.69 18.85 -18.22
C VAL A 237 7.40 19.67 -18.07
N VAL A 238 7.26 20.40 -16.97
CA VAL A 238 6.11 21.27 -16.72
C VAL A 238 6.04 22.41 -17.74
N MET A 239 7.18 23.03 -18.08
CA MET A 239 7.27 24.10 -19.08
C MET A 239 6.89 23.61 -20.47
N ILE A 240 7.33 22.42 -20.88
CA ILE A 240 6.91 21.79 -22.12
C ILE A 240 5.38 21.59 -22.12
N GLY A 241 4.81 21.12 -21.01
CA GLY A 241 3.35 21.02 -20.84
C GLY A 241 2.63 22.35 -21.07
N TYR A 242 3.11 23.44 -20.47
CA TYR A 242 2.56 24.79 -20.67
C TYR A 242 2.68 25.26 -22.12
N VAL A 243 3.82 25.05 -22.76
CA VAL A 243 4.06 25.42 -24.15
C VAL A 243 3.15 24.64 -25.09
N LEU A 244 3.05 23.32 -24.93
CA LEU A 244 2.17 22.46 -25.72
C LEU A 244 0.70 22.86 -25.54
N THR A 245 0.27 23.09 -24.30
CA THR A 245 -1.08 23.57 -23.99
C THR A 245 -1.35 24.94 -24.64
N GLY A 246 -0.35 25.82 -24.63
CA GLY A 246 -0.43 27.14 -25.27
C GLY A 246 -0.65 27.06 -26.78
N PHE A 247 0.07 26.17 -27.47
CA PHE A 247 -0.12 25.89 -28.89
C PHE A 247 -1.47 25.25 -29.18
N LEU A 248 -1.90 24.25 -28.39
CA LEU A 248 -3.20 23.57 -28.56
C LEU A 248 -4.39 24.52 -28.40
N THR A 249 -4.27 25.53 -27.53
CA THR A 249 -5.33 26.52 -27.24
C THR A 249 -5.28 27.75 -28.14
N GLY A 250 -4.20 27.92 -28.90
CA GLY A 250 -3.93 29.12 -29.71
C GLY A 250 -3.54 30.36 -28.88
N SER A 251 -3.36 30.24 -27.57
CA SER A 251 -3.04 31.36 -26.68
C SER A 251 -1.67 31.98 -26.94
N THR A 252 -0.74 31.24 -27.56
CA THR A 252 0.58 31.75 -27.96
C THR A 252 0.56 32.65 -29.19
N THR A 253 -0.53 32.63 -29.98
CA THR A 253 -0.62 33.38 -31.24
C THR A 253 -1.14 34.82 -31.06
N GLY A 254 -1.57 35.19 -29.85
CA GLY A 254 -2.06 36.54 -29.52
C GLY A 254 -3.31 37.00 -30.29
N ARG A 255 -3.90 36.12 -31.10
CA ARG A 255 -5.05 36.45 -31.94
C ARG A 255 -6.33 35.98 -31.26
N PRO A 256 -7.22 36.90 -30.81
CA PRO A 256 -8.51 36.49 -30.29
C PRO A 256 -9.34 35.87 -31.43
N PRO A 257 -10.10 34.79 -31.16
CA PRO A 257 -10.99 34.21 -32.14
C PRO A 257 -12.03 35.24 -32.61
N ALA A 258 -12.09 35.49 -33.91
CA ALA A 258 -13.13 36.30 -34.52
C ALA A 258 -14.35 35.41 -34.84
N GLY A 259 -15.41 35.54 -34.04
CA GLY A 259 -16.71 34.87 -34.26
C GLY A 259 -17.13 33.93 -33.12
N GLY A 260 -18.44 33.84 -32.86
CA GLY A 260 -18.99 33.14 -31.68
C GLY A 260 -18.67 31.64 -31.59
N VAL A 261 -18.66 30.93 -32.72
CA VAL A 261 -18.27 29.50 -32.77
C VAL A 261 -16.79 29.32 -32.46
N ALA A 262 -15.94 30.23 -32.96
CA ALA A 262 -14.52 30.23 -32.63
C ALA A 262 -14.32 30.53 -31.13
N THR A 263 -15.02 31.51 -30.56
CA THR A 263 -14.96 31.81 -29.12
C THR A 263 -15.34 30.61 -28.25
N ALA A 264 -16.42 29.89 -28.57
CA ALA A 264 -16.82 28.69 -27.82
C ALA A 264 -15.81 27.54 -27.93
N GLN A 265 -15.24 27.32 -29.12
CA GLN A 265 -14.18 26.32 -29.34
C GLN A 265 -12.91 26.65 -28.54
N HIS A 266 -12.47 27.91 -28.55
CA HIS A 266 -11.29 28.32 -27.78
C HIS A 266 -11.51 28.20 -26.26
N ILE A 267 -12.69 28.53 -25.74
CA ILE A 267 -13.03 28.32 -24.33
C ILE A 267 -12.93 26.83 -23.99
N THR A 268 -13.53 25.96 -24.82
CA THR A 268 -13.51 24.51 -24.60
C THR A 268 -12.08 23.97 -24.60
N LEU A 269 -11.26 24.34 -25.58
CA LEU A 269 -9.85 23.94 -25.64
C LEU A 269 -9.05 24.46 -24.45
N THR A 270 -9.33 25.68 -23.98
CA THR A 270 -8.63 26.28 -22.83
C THR A 270 -8.95 25.52 -21.54
N ILE A 271 -10.20 25.11 -21.35
CA ILE A 271 -10.61 24.29 -20.19
C ILE A 271 -9.90 22.93 -20.25
N VAL A 272 -9.95 22.24 -21.38
CA VAL A 272 -9.29 20.93 -21.56
C VAL A 272 -7.79 21.05 -21.32
N GLY A 273 -7.14 22.08 -21.89
CA GLY A 273 -5.72 22.36 -21.69
C GLY A 273 -5.36 22.62 -20.23
N SER A 274 -6.18 23.39 -19.52
CA SER A 274 -5.96 23.70 -18.09
C SER A 274 -6.10 22.46 -17.21
N VAL A 275 -7.06 21.58 -17.50
CA VAL A 275 -7.23 20.30 -16.81
C VAL A 275 -6.01 19.41 -17.05
N LEU A 276 -5.55 19.28 -18.29
CA LEU A 276 -4.36 18.51 -18.63
C LEU A 276 -3.12 19.03 -17.90
N GLN A 277 -2.93 20.35 -17.86
CA GLN A 277 -1.81 20.96 -17.16
C GLN A 277 -1.88 20.73 -15.64
N THR A 278 -3.08 20.76 -15.06
CA THR A 278 -3.29 20.47 -13.63
C THR A 278 -2.85 19.03 -13.30
N VAL A 279 -3.19 18.08 -14.18
CA VAL A 279 -2.74 16.69 -14.05
C VAL A 279 -1.22 16.58 -14.12
N ILE A 280 -0.58 17.24 -15.09
CA ILE A 280 0.89 17.23 -15.22
C ILE A 280 1.55 17.77 -13.94
N ASN A 281 1.02 18.86 -13.37
CA ASN A 281 1.53 19.45 -12.13
C ASN A 281 1.36 18.50 -10.93
N ALA A 282 0.20 17.86 -10.79
CA ALA A 282 -0.07 16.88 -9.74
C ALA A 282 0.94 15.71 -9.77
N LEU A 283 1.18 15.16 -10.96
CA LEU A 283 2.12 14.06 -11.16
C LEU A 283 3.57 14.49 -10.91
N ALA A 284 3.95 15.69 -11.33
CA ALA A 284 5.27 16.26 -11.08
C ALA A 284 5.54 16.44 -9.58
N ILE A 285 4.57 16.97 -8.82
CA ILE A 285 4.67 17.14 -7.36
C ILE A 285 4.82 15.79 -6.67
N GLY A 286 3.94 14.82 -6.99
CA GLY A 286 4.00 13.48 -6.40
C GLY A 286 5.30 12.76 -6.73
N GLY A 287 5.78 12.89 -7.97
CA GLY A 287 7.07 12.37 -8.40
C GLY A 287 8.26 12.99 -7.68
N TYR A 288 8.24 14.31 -7.47
CA TYR A 288 9.26 15.01 -6.71
C TYR A 288 9.28 14.59 -5.24
N TYR A 289 8.11 14.45 -4.62
CA TYR A 289 8.00 13.99 -3.23
C TYR A 289 8.54 12.57 -3.08
N ALA A 290 8.18 11.65 -3.99
CA ALA A 290 8.71 10.29 -3.98
C ALA A 290 10.24 10.27 -4.15
N PHE A 291 10.79 11.12 -5.04
CA PHE A 291 12.23 11.28 -5.21
C PHE A 291 12.91 11.74 -3.91
N LEU A 292 12.41 12.82 -3.29
CA LEU A 292 12.99 13.38 -2.07
C LEU A 292 12.84 12.45 -0.86
N MET A 293 11.70 11.78 -0.70
CA MET A 293 11.51 10.78 0.38
C MET A 293 12.50 9.63 0.27
N ASN A 294 12.73 9.11 -0.96
CA ASN A 294 13.71 8.06 -1.18
C ASN A 294 15.13 8.54 -0.86
N LEU A 295 15.45 9.79 -1.24
CA LEU A 295 16.73 10.42 -0.91
C LEU A 295 16.91 10.59 0.61
N MET A 296 15.89 11.09 1.32
CA MET A 296 15.89 11.24 2.79
C MET A 296 16.10 9.92 3.53
N ARG A 297 15.62 8.81 2.96
CA ARG A 297 15.78 7.45 3.49
C ARG A 297 17.13 6.80 3.15
N GLY A 298 18.03 7.51 2.48
CA GLY A 298 19.34 7.00 2.09
C GLY A 298 19.31 5.98 0.94
N HIS A 299 18.21 5.88 0.19
CA HIS A 299 18.18 5.02 -1.00
C HIS A 299 19.03 5.65 -2.11
N ARG A 300 19.66 4.81 -2.95
CA ARG A 300 20.32 5.29 -4.17
C ARG A 300 19.27 5.77 -5.16
N VAL A 301 19.16 7.08 -5.30
CA VAL A 301 18.20 7.74 -6.19
C VAL A 301 18.88 8.28 -7.45
N ALA A 302 18.22 8.08 -8.59
CA ALA A 302 18.57 8.74 -9.83
C ALA A 302 17.64 9.92 -10.09
N VAL A 303 18.08 10.89 -10.89
CA VAL A 303 17.27 12.04 -11.30
C VAL A 303 15.97 11.58 -11.97
N THR A 304 16.01 10.50 -12.76
CA THR A 304 14.85 9.93 -13.46
C THR A 304 13.76 9.40 -12.52
N ASN A 305 14.06 9.17 -11.23
CA ASN A 305 13.06 8.71 -10.27
C ASN A 305 11.94 9.73 -10.06
N VAL A 306 12.10 11.00 -10.46
CA VAL A 306 11.00 11.97 -10.45
C VAL A 306 9.83 11.54 -11.33
N PHE A 307 10.05 10.66 -12.31
CA PHE A 307 8.98 10.16 -13.18
C PHE A 307 8.14 9.05 -12.55
N VAL A 308 8.46 8.59 -11.34
CA VAL A 308 7.65 7.59 -10.63
C VAL A 308 6.22 8.07 -10.43
N GLY A 309 6.01 9.38 -10.23
CA GLY A 309 4.67 9.99 -10.14
C GLY A 309 3.80 9.73 -11.38
N PHE A 310 4.40 9.62 -12.56
CA PHE A 310 3.72 9.38 -13.85
C PHE A 310 3.42 7.90 -14.13
N SER A 311 3.78 7.00 -13.22
CA SER A 311 3.66 5.55 -13.40
C SER A 311 2.45 4.97 -12.65
N ARG A 312 2.63 3.90 -11.86
CA ARG A 312 1.56 3.20 -11.12
C ARG A 312 0.83 4.10 -10.12
N LEU A 313 1.47 5.18 -9.67
CA LEU A 313 0.91 6.13 -8.71
C LEU A 313 0.08 7.24 -9.37
N ALA A 314 0.07 7.32 -10.70
CA ALA A 314 -0.61 8.40 -11.42
C ALA A 314 -2.11 8.44 -11.14
N GLY A 315 -2.79 7.29 -11.20
CA GLY A 315 -4.24 7.20 -10.97
C GLY A 315 -4.65 7.73 -9.59
N PRO A 316 -4.12 7.17 -8.48
CA PRO A 316 -4.42 7.65 -7.14
C PRO A 316 -4.04 9.13 -6.91
N LEU A 317 -2.91 9.60 -7.44
CA LEU A 317 -2.49 11.01 -7.32
C LEU A 317 -3.43 11.97 -8.06
N ILE A 318 -3.86 11.61 -9.27
CA ILE A 318 -4.80 12.42 -10.05
C ILE A 318 -6.12 12.52 -9.32
N VAL A 319 -6.68 11.40 -8.85
CA VAL A 319 -7.95 11.40 -8.13
C VAL A 319 -7.82 12.22 -6.84
N LEU A 320 -6.73 12.05 -6.08
CA LEU A 320 -6.48 12.83 -4.88
C LEU A 320 -6.44 14.33 -5.16
N GLU A 321 -5.69 14.78 -6.16
CA GLU A 321 -5.55 16.20 -6.49
C GLU A 321 -6.83 16.80 -7.07
N VAL A 322 -7.59 16.06 -7.88
CA VAL A 322 -8.90 16.51 -8.39
C VAL A 322 -9.90 16.65 -7.24
N VAL A 323 -10.02 15.64 -6.37
CA VAL A 323 -10.96 15.68 -5.24
C VAL A 323 -10.58 16.78 -4.26
N ARG A 324 -9.29 16.87 -3.89
CA ARG A 324 -8.76 17.91 -3.00
C ARG A 324 -9.00 19.31 -3.57
N SER A 325 -8.71 19.54 -4.85
CA SER A 325 -8.88 20.85 -5.48
C SER A 325 -10.35 21.28 -5.54
N ILE A 326 -11.27 20.40 -5.94
CA ILE A 326 -12.71 20.69 -5.96
C ILE A 326 -13.21 21.07 -4.57
N LEU A 327 -12.88 20.27 -3.55
CA LEU A 327 -13.33 20.53 -2.18
C LEU A 327 -12.71 21.82 -1.61
N THR A 328 -11.46 22.11 -1.94
CA THR A 328 -10.80 23.35 -1.51
C THR A 328 -11.45 24.57 -2.17
N VAL A 329 -11.71 24.53 -3.48
CA VAL A 329 -12.41 25.59 -4.21
C VAL A 329 -13.82 25.79 -3.67
N LEU A 330 -14.58 24.70 -3.45
CA LEU A 330 -15.91 24.76 -2.86
C LEU A 330 -15.85 25.40 -1.46
N GLY A 331 -14.84 25.04 -0.67
CA GLY A 331 -14.53 25.67 0.61
C GLY A 331 -14.43 27.19 0.46
N PHE A 332 -13.53 27.67 -0.40
CA PHE A 332 -13.34 29.11 -0.65
C PHE A 332 -14.57 29.83 -1.22
N VAL A 333 -15.35 29.18 -2.09
CA VAL A 333 -16.58 29.73 -2.67
C VAL A 333 -17.67 29.91 -1.61
N LEU A 334 -17.82 28.92 -0.73
CA LEU A 334 -18.80 29.00 0.36
C LEU A 334 -18.35 29.98 1.46
N CYS A 335 -17.05 30.01 1.80
CA CYS A 335 -16.42 31.01 2.68
C CYS A 335 -14.88 30.86 2.73
N VAL A 336 -14.16 31.98 2.86
CA VAL A 336 -12.68 31.99 2.90
C VAL A 336 -12.11 31.12 4.03
N LEU A 337 -12.70 31.16 5.23
CA LEU A 337 -12.17 30.44 6.40
C LEU A 337 -12.24 28.91 6.26
N PRO A 338 -13.38 28.30 5.86
CA PRO A 338 -13.44 26.88 5.50
C PRO A 338 -12.45 26.46 4.41
N GLY A 339 -12.24 27.29 3.39
CA GLY A 339 -11.26 27.03 2.33
C GLY A 339 -9.83 26.90 2.87
N ILE A 340 -9.40 27.85 3.71
CA ILE A 340 -8.08 27.82 4.36
C ILE A 340 -7.95 26.59 5.27
N TYR A 341 -8.97 26.29 6.07
CA TYR A 341 -8.95 25.12 6.95
C TYR A 341 -8.70 23.82 6.18
N LEU A 342 -9.45 23.59 5.09
CA LEU A 342 -9.31 22.39 4.26
C LEU A 342 -7.95 22.31 3.57
N ALA A 343 -7.45 23.43 3.05
CA ALA A 343 -6.15 23.50 2.39
C ALA A 343 -5.01 23.04 3.33
N VAL A 344 -5.05 23.50 4.59
CA VAL A 344 -4.09 23.12 5.64
C VAL A 344 -4.31 21.68 6.10
N ALA A 345 -5.56 21.27 6.33
CA ALA A 345 -5.89 19.94 6.83
C ALA A 345 -5.45 18.80 5.89
N TRP A 346 -5.43 19.05 4.58
CA TRP A 346 -5.00 18.07 3.57
C TRP A 346 -3.56 18.25 3.08
N ILE A 347 -2.73 19.05 3.78
CA ILE A 347 -1.36 19.28 3.34
C ILE A 347 -0.54 17.99 3.24
N PHE A 348 -0.75 17.02 4.14
CA PHE A 348 -0.05 15.74 4.16
C PHE A 348 -0.73 14.63 3.36
N ALA A 349 -1.80 14.91 2.62
CA ALA A 349 -2.52 13.87 1.88
C ALA A 349 -1.65 13.18 0.80
N VAL A 350 -0.86 13.96 0.05
CA VAL A 350 0.09 13.42 -0.95
C VAL A 350 1.20 12.57 -0.31
N PRO A 351 1.97 13.05 0.70
CA PRO A 351 3.01 12.24 1.30
C PRO A 351 2.48 10.98 2.01
N VAL A 352 1.30 11.04 2.66
CA VAL A 352 0.65 9.85 3.23
C VAL A 352 0.33 8.82 2.16
N LEU A 353 -0.23 9.25 1.02
CA LEU A 353 -0.55 8.35 -0.10
C LEU A 353 0.71 7.66 -0.64
N LEU A 354 1.80 8.40 -0.78
CA LEU A 354 3.07 7.88 -1.31
C LEU A 354 3.76 6.92 -0.35
N ASP A 355 3.75 7.24 0.94
CA ASP A 355 4.48 6.49 1.95
C ASP A 355 3.70 5.28 2.46
N LYS A 356 2.45 5.49 2.87
CA LYS A 356 1.60 4.46 3.49
C LYS A 356 0.79 3.66 2.47
N LYS A 357 0.77 4.08 1.19
CA LYS A 357 0.04 3.42 0.09
C LYS A 357 -1.46 3.25 0.34
N TYR A 358 -2.03 4.10 1.19
CA TYR A 358 -3.47 4.14 1.42
C TYR A 358 -4.22 4.64 0.17
N SER A 359 -5.51 4.37 0.11
CA SER A 359 -6.37 4.96 -0.92
C SER A 359 -6.37 6.49 -0.81
N PHE A 360 -6.80 7.18 -1.88
CA PHE A 360 -6.82 8.65 -1.89
C PHE A 360 -7.68 9.21 -0.75
N TRP A 361 -8.83 8.59 -0.46
CA TRP A 361 -9.75 9.06 0.57
C TRP A 361 -9.19 8.86 1.98
N GLU A 362 -8.65 7.67 2.26
CA GLU A 362 -8.00 7.36 3.54
C GLU A 362 -6.83 8.31 3.80
N SER A 363 -6.01 8.58 2.78
CA SER A 363 -4.89 9.51 2.88
C SER A 363 -5.34 10.93 3.26
N MET A 364 -6.46 11.40 2.69
CA MET A 364 -7.05 12.69 3.03
C MET A 364 -7.65 12.71 4.44
N GLU A 365 -8.31 11.63 4.85
CA GLU A 365 -8.93 11.53 6.16
C GLU A 365 -7.88 11.49 7.28
N VAL A 366 -6.84 10.67 7.11
CA VAL A 366 -5.68 10.58 8.01
C VAL A 366 -5.02 11.95 8.13
N SER A 367 -4.71 12.60 6.99
CA SER A 367 -4.11 13.94 7.00
C SER A 367 -4.98 14.92 7.80
N ARG A 368 -6.29 14.96 7.56
CA ARG A 368 -7.21 15.85 8.28
C ARG A 368 -7.19 15.56 9.78
N LYS A 369 -7.39 14.30 10.18
CA LYS A 369 -7.45 13.89 11.60
C LYS A 369 -6.17 14.25 12.35
N VAL A 370 -5.00 14.04 11.73
CA VAL A 370 -3.71 14.32 12.34
C VAL A 370 -3.42 15.82 12.40
N VAL A 371 -3.68 16.57 11.32
CA VAL A 371 -3.39 18.02 11.27
C VAL A 371 -4.33 18.82 12.16
N THR A 372 -5.59 18.43 12.31
CA THR A 372 -6.57 19.19 13.13
C THR A 372 -6.13 19.35 14.59
N GLN A 373 -5.36 18.41 15.16
CA GLN A 373 -4.87 18.51 16.53
C GLN A 373 -3.93 19.70 16.74
N HIS A 374 -2.97 19.90 15.84
CA HIS A 374 -1.99 20.98 15.88
C HIS A 374 -2.12 21.92 14.68
N TRP A 375 -3.37 22.22 14.30
CA TRP A 375 -3.69 22.92 13.05
C TRP A 375 -2.96 24.26 12.94
N PHE A 376 -2.94 25.04 14.02
CA PHE A 376 -2.30 26.36 14.03
C PHE A 376 -0.78 26.27 13.86
N GLN A 377 -0.13 25.24 14.41
CA GLN A 377 1.31 25.06 14.25
C GLN A 377 1.67 24.69 12.80
N VAL A 378 0.89 23.81 12.18
CA VAL A 378 1.05 23.47 10.75
C VAL A 378 0.77 24.69 9.87
N PHE A 379 -0.25 25.49 10.20
CA PHE A 379 -0.54 26.74 9.50
C PHE A 379 0.63 27.74 9.57
N VAL A 380 1.18 27.98 10.76
CA VAL A 380 2.36 28.85 10.93
C VAL A 380 3.57 28.33 10.15
N PHE A 381 3.81 27.01 10.18
CA PHE A 381 4.86 26.39 9.36
C PHE A 381 4.68 26.70 7.87
N LEU A 382 3.46 26.60 7.34
CA LEU A 382 3.16 26.92 5.94
C LEU A 382 3.36 28.39 5.61
N ILE A 383 3.04 29.30 6.53
CA ILE A 383 3.33 30.74 6.37
C ILE A 383 4.85 30.97 6.29
N LEU A 384 5.64 30.30 7.14
CA LEU A 384 7.10 30.44 7.11
C LEU A 384 7.70 29.89 5.82
N VAL A 385 7.22 28.74 5.35
CA VAL A 385 7.59 28.19 4.03
C VAL A 385 7.21 29.16 2.91
N PHE A 386 6.01 29.74 2.95
CA PHE A 386 5.57 30.72 1.97
C PHE A 386 6.48 31.95 1.94
N LEU A 387 6.75 32.57 3.10
CA LEU A 387 7.62 33.74 3.22
C LEU A 387 9.04 33.43 2.75
N PHE A 388 9.57 32.24 3.07
CA PHE A 388 10.88 31.80 2.60
C PHE A 388 10.94 31.69 1.07
N ASN A 389 9.88 31.19 0.42
CA ASN A 389 9.81 31.17 -1.05
C ASN A 389 9.64 32.56 -1.67
N VAL A 390 8.90 33.47 -1.00
CA VAL A 390 8.81 34.87 -1.44
C VAL A 390 10.19 35.54 -1.42
N LEU A 391 11.00 35.30 -0.39
CA LEU A 391 12.39 35.79 -0.35
C LEU A 391 13.22 35.24 -1.51
N GLY A 392 13.06 33.96 -1.85
CA GLY A 392 13.68 33.35 -3.03
C GLY A 392 13.22 33.97 -4.35
N ALA A 393 11.94 34.31 -4.47
CA ALA A 393 11.40 34.98 -5.66
C ALA A 393 11.95 36.40 -5.82
N VAL A 394 12.02 37.17 -4.72
CA VAL A 394 12.58 38.53 -4.70
C VAL A 394 14.07 38.53 -5.09
N ALA A 395 14.80 37.45 -4.81
CA ALA A 395 16.15 37.21 -5.31
C ALA A 395 16.17 36.77 -6.81
N CYS A 396 15.49 37.52 -7.67
CA CYS A 396 15.47 37.39 -9.13
C CYS A 396 15.06 36.02 -9.69
N LEU A 397 14.13 35.30 -9.04
CA LEU A 397 13.68 33.94 -9.39
C LEU A 397 14.76 32.84 -9.32
N VAL A 398 16.05 33.18 -9.39
CA VAL A 398 17.16 32.24 -9.18
C VAL A 398 17.15 31.71 -7.75
N GLY A 399 16.74 32.55 -6.78
CA GLY A 399 16.53 32.12 -5.40
C GLY A 399 15.51 30.99 -5.25
N LEU A 400 14.51 30.88 -6.15
CA LEU A 400 13.52 29.80 -6.12
C LEU A 400 14.14 28.43 -6.39
N LEU A 401 15.25 28.35 -7.13
CA LEU A 401 15.97 27.09 -7.32
C LEU A 401 16.54 26.54 -6.01
N VAL A 402 16.74 27.39 -5.00
CA VAL A 402 17.22 26.99 -3.67
C VAL A 402 16.07 26.92 -2.68
N THR A 403 15.19 27.91 -2.64
CA THR A 403 14.13 27.97 -1.62
C THR A 403 13.08 26.89 -1.83
N PHE A 404 12.75 26.55 -3.08
CA PHE A 404 11.76 25.51 -3.38
C PHE A 404 12.19 24.12 -2.88
N PRO A 405 13.36 23.55 -3.26
CA PRO A 405 13.78 22.24 -2.76
C PRO A 405 13.94 22.22 -1.23
N VAL A 406 14.50 23.29 -0.64
CA VAL A 406 14.66 23.38 0.83
C VAL A 406 13.31 23.42 1.53
N SER A 407 12.33 24.13 0.97
CA SER A 407 10.95 24.18 1.48
C SER A 407 10.27 22.82 1.40
N THR A 408 10.41 22.12 0.26
CA THR A 408 9.82 20.80 0.09
C THR A 408 10.45 19.78 1.03
N LEU A 409 11.77 19.82 1.20
CA LEU A 409 12.46 19.00 2.20
C LEU A 409 11.99 19.31 3.62
N ALA A 410 11.81 20.59 3.98
CA ALA A 410 11.36 20.96 5.32
C ALA A 410 9.94 20.44 5.57
N PHE A 411 9.09 20.51 4.55
CA PHE A 411 7.76 19.94 4.58
C PHE A 411 7.78 18.41 4.74
N LEU A 412 8.67 17.70 4.03
CA LEU A 412 8.78 16.24 4.13
C LEU A 412 9.43 15.77 5.43
N TYR A 413 10.37 16.53 6.00
CA TYR A 413 10.90 16.27 7.34
C TYR A 413 9.83 16.50 8.40
N LEU A 414 9.02 17.56 8.27
CA LEU A 414 7.87 17.75 9.16
C LEU A 414 6.87 16.59 9.04
N TYR A 415 6.60 16.12 7.83
CA TYR A 415 5.80 14.90 7.64
C TYR A 415 6.41 13.70 8.36
N GLU A 416 7.70 13.46 8.20
CA GLU A 416 8.40 12.35 8.86
C GLU A 416 8.33 12.47 10.39
N ASP A 417 8.55 13.66 10.96
CA ASP A 417 8.51 13.88 12.40
C ASP A 417 7.09 13.66 13.00
N ILE A 418 6.04 13.85 12.20
CA ILE A 418 4.64 13.65 12.61
C ILE A 418 4.19 12.19 12.39
N PHE A 419 4.56 11.57 11.27
CA PHE A 419 4.01 10.29 10.81
C PHE A 419 4.95 9.08 10.97
N ASP A 420 6.23 9.30 11.31
CA ASP A 420 7.18 8.23 11.58
C ASP A 420 7.19 7.88 13.08
N ILE A 421 6.63 6.70 13.38
CA ILE A 421 6.45 6.21 14.74
C ILE A 421 7.76 5.60 15.29
N ASP A 422 8.65 5.16 14.40
CA ASP A 422 9.86 4.42 14.76
C ASP A 422 11.04 5.33 15.16
N LYS A 423 10.92 6.65 14.98
CA LYS A 423 11.94 7.60 15.46
C LYS A 423 11.71 7.96 16.93
N PRO A 424 12.68 7.74 17.84
CA PRO A 424 12.54 8.16 19.22
C PRO A 424 12.36 9.68 19.30
N VAL A 425 11.45 10.13 20.17
CA VAL A 425 11.30 11.55 20.51
C VAL A 425 12.56 11.95 21.26
N TYR A 426 13.49 12.63 20.59
CA TYR A 426 14.72 13.13 21.21
C TYR A 426 14.47 14.40 22.02
#